data_AF-A0A7Z7QV78-F1
#
_entry.id   AF-A0A7Z7QV78-F1
#
_cell.length_a   1.000
_cell.length_b   1.000
_cell.length_c   1.000
_cell.angle_alpha   90.00
_cell.angle_beta   90.00
_cell.angle_gamma   90.00
#
_symmetry.space_group_name_H-M   'P 1'
#
loop_
_entity.id
_entity.type
_entity.pdbx_description
1 polymer ?
#
loop_
_entity_poly.entity_id
_entity_poly.type
_entity_poly.pdbx_seq_one_letter_code
_entity_poly.pdbx_strand_id
1 'polypeptide(L)'
;MITLEEAKLYLKIDNDDEDELILALIRSSKSLCFDIQRHEESSELLKTAILYGVAFLYEHRELANHKELKETLYHLLLADRKDVF
;
A
#
# COMPACT_ATOMS: atom_id res chain seq x y z
N MET A 1 -2.85 -10.50 4.48
CA MET A 1 -2.87 -9.29 5.32
C MET A 1 -1.42 -8.93 5.63
N ILE A 2 -1.06 -7.64 5.66
CA ILE A 2 0.32 -7.16 5.87
C ILE A 2 0.55 -6.88 7.35
N THR A 3 1.66 -7.38 7.89
CA THR A 3 2.13 -7.15 9.24
C THR A 3 3.02 -5.91 9.32
N LEU A 4 3.19 -5.39 10.53
CA LEU A 4 4.12 -4.29 10.81
C LEU A 4 5.56 -4.68 10.45
N GLU A 5 5.99 -5.89 10.79
CA GLU A 5 7.33 -6.41 10.46
C GLU A 5 7.56 -6.50 8.95
N GLU A 6 6.58 -6.96 8.17
CA GLU A 6 6.67 -6.97 6.70
C GLU A 6 6.82 -5.56 6.12
N ALA A 7 6.08 -4.58 6.67
CA ALA A 7 6.19 -3.19 6.24
C ALA A 7 7.55 -2.58 6.63
N LYS A 8 8.03 -2.83 7.87
CA LYS A 8 9.34 -2.36 8.34
C LYS A 8 10.48 -2.95 7.52
N LEU A 9 10.41 -4.25 7.21
CA LEU A 9 11.36 -4.92 6.34
C LEU A 9 11.38 -4.29 4.93
N TYR A 10 10.20 -3.96 4.39
CA TYR A 10 10.08 -3.32 3.08
C TYR A 10 10.63 -1.88 3.08
N LEU A 11 10.37 -1.12 4.15
CA LEU A 11 10.85 0.25 4.35
C LEU A 11 12.32 0.31 4.80
N LYS A 12 12.93 -0.83 5.14
CA LYS A 12 14.26 -0.94 5.76
C LYS A 12 14.38 -0.15 7.07
N ILE A 13 13.33 -0.23 7.89
CA ILE A 13 13.29 0.38 9.23
C ILE A 13 13.60 -0.69 10.26
N ASP A 14 14.59 -0.42 11.09
CA ASP A 14 15.17 -1.30 12.10
C ASP A 14 14.90 -0.83 13.54
N ASN A 15 14.23 0.31 13.72
CA ASN A 15 13.78 0.84 15.01
C ASN A 15 12.25 0.80 15.15
N ASP A 16 11.75 1.02 16.36
CA ASP A 16 10.32 0.99 16.70
C ASP A 16 9.70 2.39 16.88
N ASP A 17 10.48 3.45 16.66
CA ASP A 17 10.06 4.83 16.92
C ASP A 17 8.86 5.26 16.05
N GLU A 18 8.72 4.65 14.87
CA GLU A 18 7.68 4.99 13.88
C GLU A 18 6.61 3.90 13.72
N ASP A 19 6.53 2.94 14.65
CA ASP A 19 5.59 1.82 14.55
C ASP A 19 4.13 2.26 14.43
N GLU A 20 3.69 3.23 15.24
CA GLU A 20 2.32 3.76 15.18
C GLU A 20 2.03 4.43 13.84
N LEU A 21 3.01 5.14 13.29
CA LEU A 21 2.89 5.73 11.96
C LEU A 21 2.75 4.63 10.91
N ILE A 22 3.65 3.66 10.90
CA ILE A 22 3.68 2.60 9.88
C ILE A 22 2.35 1.85 9.91
N LEU A 23 1.79 1.58 11.10
CA LEU A 23 0.44 1.02 11.24
C LEU A 23 -0.64 1.92 10.64
N ALA A 24 -0.58 3.23 10.83
CA ALA A 24 -1.52 4.18 10.22
C ALA A 24 -1.39 4.23 8.68
N LEU A 25 -0.16 4.13 8.16
CA LEU A 25 0.12 4.05 6.73
C LEU A 25 -0.42 2.76 6.13
N ILE A 26 -0.19 1.61 6.77
CA ILE A 26 -0.74 0.31 6.35
C ILE A 26 -2.27 0.38 6.24
N ARG A 27 -2.93 0.96 7.24
CA ARG A 27 -4.39 1.14 7.22
C ARG A 27 -4.85 2.01 6.05
N SER A 28 -4.14 3.11 5.80
CA SER A 28 -4.45 4.06 4.72
C SER A 28 -4.25 3.42 3.35
N SER A 29 -3.11 2.78 3.11
CA SER A 29 -2.79 2.09 1.85
C SER A 29 -3.74 0.93 1.59
N LYS A 30 -4.12 0.18 2.63
CA LYS A 30 -5.12 -0.89 2.53
C LYS A 30 -6.49 -0.35 2.10
N SER A 31 -6.95 0.75 2.69
CA SER A 31 -8.20 1.40 2.30
C SER A 31 -8.18 1.81 0.82
N LEU A 32 -7.08 2.43 0.38
CA LEU A 32 -6.92 2.86 -1.02
C LEU A 32 -6.93 1.68 -2.00
N CYS A 33 -6.24 0.58 -1.66
CA CYS A 33 -6.22 -0.60 -2.52
C CYS A 33 -7.60 -1.26 -2.63
N PHE A 34 -8.35 -1.33 -1.53
CA PHE A 34 -9.71 -1.87 -1.54
C PHE A 34 -10.72 -0.99 -2.29
N ASP A 35 -10.60 0.34 -2.18
CA ASP A 35 -11.41 1.26 -2.99
C ASP A 35 -11.21 1.05 -4.49
N ILE A 36 -9.99 0.70 -4.91
CA ILE A 36 -9.63 0.44 -6.31
C ILE A 36 -10.12 -0.94 -6.76
N GLN A 37 -9.83 -1.99 -5.98
CA GLN A 37 -10.09 -3.37 -6.37
C GLN A 37 -11.59 -3.74 -6.30
N ARG A 38 -12.36 -3.05 -5.44
CA ARG A 38 -13.80 -3.29 -5.16
C ARG A 38 -14.11 -4.73 -4.70
N HIS A 39 -13.11 -5.49 -4.27
CA HIS A 39 -13.26 -6.81 -3.64
C HIS A 39 -12.14 -7.03 -2.62
N GLU A 40 -12.40 -7.88 -1.61
CA GLU A 40 -11.49 -8.12 -0.48
C GLU A 40 -10.58 -9.35 -0.66
N GLU A 41 -10.52 -9.91 -1.87
CA GLU A 41 -9.68 -11.09 -2.15
C GLU A 41 -8.19 -10.77 -1.93
N SER A 42 -7.54 -11.54 -1.05
CA SER A 42 -6.13 -11.39 -0.74
C SER A 42 -5.25 -12.01 -1.83
N SER A 43 -4.82 -11.19 -2.80
CA SER A 43 -3.80 -11.54 -3.81
C SER A 43 -2.38 -11.13 -3.36
N GLU A 44 -1.34 -11.79 -3.88
CA GLU A 44 0.05 -11.33 -3.73
C GLU A 44 0.27 -9.95 -4.37
N LEU A 45 -0.47 -9.64 -5.44
CA LEU A 45 -0.46 -8.32 -6.07
C LEU A 45 -1.06 -7.26 -5.15
N LEU A 46 -2.14 -7.60 -4.42
CA LEU A 46 -2.72 -6.71 -3.41
C LEU A 46 -1.73 -6.43 -2.28
N LYS A 47 -0.99 -7.44 -1.81
CA LYS A 47 0.06 -7.21 -0.80
C LYS A 47 1.13 -6.25 -1.33
N THR A 48 1.62 -6.47 -2.55
CA THR A 48 2.61 -5.60 -3.18
C THR A 48 2.09 -4.16 -3.33
N ALA A 49 0.81 -4.00 -3.71
CA ALA A 49 0.16 -2.69 -3.82
C ALA A 49 0.13 -1.97 -2.46
N ILE A 50 -0.24 -2.68 -1.39
CA ILE A 50 -0.28 -2.11 -0.04
C ILE A 50 1.12 -1.69 0.41
N LEU A 51 2.15 -2.53 0.23
CA LEU A 51 3.53 -2.18 0.59
C LEU A 51 4.03 -0.97 -0.18
N TYR A 52 3.75 -0.91 -1.49
CA TYR A 52 4.10 0.24 -2.31
C TYR A 52 3.42 1.51 -1.81
N GLY A 53 2.13 1.44 -1.48
CA GLY A 53 1.41 2.58 -0.93
C GLY A 53 1.95 3.03 0.42
N VAL A 54 2.41 2.10 1.27
CA VAL A 54 3.02 2.43 2.56
C VAL A 54 4.33 3.18 2.34
N ALA A 55 5.21 2.69 1.47
CA ALA A 55 6.46 3.35 1.12
C ALA A 55 6.25 4.74 0.52
N PHE A 56 5.31 4.87 -0.42
CA PHE A 56 5.04 6.16 -1.04
C PHE A 56 4.54 7.20 -0.02
N LEU A 57 3.61 6.83 0.85
CA LEU A 57 3.08 7.73 1.89
C LEU A 57 4.14 8.06 2.95
N TYR A 58 5.03 7.12 3.24
CA TYR A 58 6.15 7.33 4.16
C TYR A 58 7.16 8.34 3.59
N GLU A 59 7.52 8.22 2.32
CA GLU A 59 8.48 9.11 1.64
C GLU A 59 7.91 10.50 1.33
N HIS A 60 6.61 10.62 1.04
CA HIS A 60 5.97 11.87 0.60
C HIS A 60 5.14 12.55 1.69
N ARG A 61 5.53 12.36 2.95
CA ARG A 61 4.77 12.76 4.14
C ARG A 61 4.50 14.27 4.26
N GLU A 62 5.37 15.10 3.69
CA GLU A 62 5.26 16.57 3.72
C GLU A 62 4.43 17.15 2.55
N LEU A 63 4.31 16.42 1.44
CA LEU A 63 3.66 16.85 0.20
C LEU A 63 2.85 15.67 -0.37
N ALA A 64 1.83 15.22 0.36
CA ALA A 64 1.04 14.07 -0.04
C ALA A 64 0.18 14.37 -1.28
N ASN A 65 0.75 14.17 -2.47
CA ASN A 65 -0.02 14.17 -3.71
C ASN A 65 -0.76 12.84 -3.87
N HIS A 66 -1.90 12.72 -3.19
CA HIS A 66 -2.74 11.51 -3.20
C HIS A 66 -3.22 11.07 -4.59
N LYS A 67 -3.11 11.93 -5.61
CA LYS A 67 -3.51 11.62 -6.98
C LYS A 67 -2.53 10.65 -7.66
N GLU A 68 -1.23 10.92 -7.55
CA GLU A 68 -0.19 10.08 -8.16
C GLU A 68 -0.14 8.68 -7.53
N LEU A 69 -0.29 8.62 -6.20
CA LEU A 69 -0.41 7.36 -5.48
C LEU A 69 -1.60 6.52 -6.00
N LYS A 70 -2.76 7.15 -6.18
CA LYS A 70 -3.96 6.44 -6.67
C LYS A 70 -3.77 5.94 -8.10
N GLU A 71 -3.16 6.70 -9.00
CA GLU A 71 -2.88 6.25 -10.37
C GLU A 71 -1.92 5.05 -10.40
N THR A 72 -0.85 5.08 -9.62
CA THR A 72 0.10 3.96 -9.57
C THR A 72 -0.53 2.70 -8.96
N LEU A 73 -1.26 2.83 -7.85
CA LEU A 73 -2.00 1.71 -7.27
C LEU A 73 -3.06 1.16 -8.23
N TYR A 74 -3.71 2.05 -8.99
CA TYR A 74 -4.69 1.67 -10.00
C TYR A 74 -4.06 0.83 -11.11
N HIS A 75 -2.92 1.24 -11.67
CA HIS A 75 -2.20 0.46 -12.68
C HIS A 75 -1.68 -0.88 -12.14
N LEU A 76 -1.14 -0.90 -10.91
CA LEU A 76 -0.61 -2.12 -10.31
C LEU A 76 -1.72 -3.16 -10.05
N LEU A 77 -2.88 -2.72 -9.57
CA LEU A 77 -4.04 -3.57 -9.30
C LEU A 77 -4.81 -3.94 -10.58
N LEU A 78 -4.68 -3.16 -11.65
CA LEU A 78 -5.23 -3.52 -12.96
C LEU A 78 -4.55 -4.74 -13.58
N ALA A 79 -3.27 -4.96 -13.29
CA ALA A 79 -2.57 -6.18 -13.73
C ALA A 79 -3.12 -7.45 -13.03
N ASP A 80 -3.74 -7.32 -11.86
CA ASP A 80 -4.41 -8.41 -11.13
C ASP A 80 -5.88 -8.58 -11.55
N ARG A 81 -6.50 -7.54 -12.15
CA ARG A 81 -7.79 -7.70 -12.83
C ARG A 81 -7.56 -8.65 -13.99
N LYS A 82 -7.93 -9.92 -13.80
CA LYS A 82 -8.11 -10.89 -14.89
C LYS A 82 -8.78 -10.15 -16.02
N ASP A 83 -8.03 -9.94 -17.09
CA ASP A 83 -8.55 -9.47 -18.36
C ASP A 83 -9.74 -10.35 -18.71
N VAL A 84 -10.94 -9.78 -18.59
CA VAL A 84 -12.14 -10.36 -19.17
C VAL A 84 -12.07 -9.95 -20.65
N PHE A 85 -11.20 -10.62 -21.39
CA PHE A 85 -11.23 -10.64 -22.85
C PHE A 85 -11.87 -11.93 -23.34
#